data_AF-A0A433VCJ3-F1
#
_entry.id   AF-A0A433VCJ3-F1
#
_cell.length_a   1.000
_cell.length_b   1.000
_cell.length_c   1.000
_cell.angle_alpha   90.00
_cell.angle_beta   90.00
_cell.angle_gamma   90.00
#
_symmetry.space_group_name_H-M   'P 1'
#
loop_
_entity.id
_entity.type
_entity.pdbx_description
1 polymer ?
#
loop_
_entity_poly.entity_id
_entity_poly.type
_entity_poly.pdbx_seq_one_letter_code
_entity_poly.pdbx_strand_id
1 'polypeptide(L)'
;MILISATKQEESFYLTTGDKRCITALANSTEPSLVAIRERLAGKLVCLEQLILKIINVEGFEVTLIKVLPAREYDKALKAIFGSGERCTQDNVLMALGAYIQDLRDNAHGLLSEI
;
A
#
# COMPACT_ATOMS: atom_id res chain seq x y z
N MET A 1 -15.17 -7.00 -3.01
CA MET A 1 -14.33 -6.80 -1.82
C MET A 1 -15.19 -6.11 -0.75
N ILE A 2 -15.44 -6.74 0.41
CA ILE A 2 -16.37 -6.23 1.45
C ILE A 2 -15.95 -4.84 1.96
N LEU A 3 -14.65 -4.59 2.06
CA LEU A 3 -14.12 -3.33 2.60
C LEU A 3 -14.43 -2.12 1.71
N ILE A 4 -14.36 -2.25 0.38
CA ILE A 4 -14.83 -1.21 -0.56
C ILE A 4 -16.32 -0.92 -0.32
N SER A 5 -17.15 -1.96 -0.18
CA SER A 5 -18.58 -1.79 0.07
C SER A 5 -18.88 -1.11 1.40
N ALA A 6 -18.06 -1.36 2.44
CA ALA A 6 -18.19 -0.69 3.74
C ALA A 6 -18.02 0.83 3.64
N THR A 7 -17.26 1.34 2.66
CA THR A 7 -17.08 2.78 2.46
C THR A 7 -18.32 3.50 1.93
N LYS A 8 -19.41 2.80 1.59
CA LYS A 8 -20.57 3.39 0.87
C LYS A 8 -21.20 4.60 1.60
N GLN A 9 -21.26 4.56 2.93
CA GLN A 9 -21.87 5.61 3.74
C GLN A 9 -20.85 6.59 4.34
N GLU A 10 -19.55 6.34 4.15
CA GLU A 10 -18.48 7.14 4.75
C GLU A 10 -18.13 8.35 3.88
N GLU A 11 -18.31 9.57 4.36
CA GLU A 11 -18.03 10.76 3.53
C GLU A 11 -16.53 11.06 3.41
N SER A 12 -15.77 10.84 4.49
CA SER A 12 -14.33 11.07 4.57
C SER A 12 -13.63 9.84 5.13
N PHE A 13 -12.78 9.21 4.33
CA PHE A 13 -12.11 7.97 4.70
C PHE A 13 -10.83 7.75 3.90
N TYR A 14 -9.93 6.97 4.50
CA TYR A 14 -8.91 6.22 3.77
C TYR A 14 -9.29 4.75 3.76
N LEU A 15 -9.02 4.09 2.65
CA LEU A 15 -9.21 2.65 2.52
C LEU A 15 -7.84 1.96 2.51
N THR A 16 -7.53 1.28 3.60
CA THR A 16 -6.29 0.52 3.74
C THR A 16 -6.48 -0.90 3.23
N THR A 17 -5.61 -1.36 2.33
CA THR A 17 -5.66 -2.74 1.83
C THR A 17 -4.32 -3.21 1.27
N GLY A 18 -4.04 -4.51 1.38
CA GLY A 18 -2.93 -5.17 0.69
C GLY A 18 -3.35 -5.88 -0.60
N ASP A 19 -4.63 -5.86 -0.97
CA ASP A 19 -5.13 -6.59 -2.15
C ASP A 19 -4.88 -5.81 -3.45
N LYS A 20 -3.62 -5.81 -3.88
CA LYS A 20 -3.15 -5.14 -5.10
C LYS A 20 -3.90 -5.61 -6.36
N ARG A 21 -4.27 -6.89 -6.41
CA ARG A 21 -5.02 -7.45 -7.55
C ARG A 21 -6.40 -6.83 -7.65
N CYS A 22 -7.09 -6.65 -6.51
CA CYS A 22 -8.37 -5.96 -6.50
C CYS A 22 -8.22 -4.50 -6.94
N ILE A 23 -7.16 -3.82 -6.51
CA ILE A 23 -6.88 -2.43 -6.90
C ILE A 23 -6.70 -2.32 -8.41
N THR A 24 -5.81 -3.13 -8.99
CA THR A 24 -5.54 -3.14 -10.43
C THR A 24 -6.79 -3.52 -11.24
N ALA A 25 -7.57 -4.51 -10.78
CA ALA A 25 -8.81 -4.89 -11.45
C ALA A 25 -9.85 -3.76 -11.44
N LEU A 26 -9.98 -3.04 -10.32
CA LEU A 26 -10.86 -1.89 -10.23
C LEU A 26 -10.38 -0.73 -11.11
N ALA A 27 -9.08 -0.43 -11.08
CA ALA A 27 -8.47 0.65 -11.85
C ALA A 27 -8.71 0.48 -13.36
N ASN A 28 -8.63 -0.77 -13.85
CA ASN A 28 -8.79 -1.13 -15.26
C ASN A 28 -10.23 -1.47 -15.67
N SER A 29 -11.20 -1.41 -14.75
CA SER A 29 -12.58 -1.75 -15.09
C SER A 29 -13.24 -0.67 -15.95
N THR A 30 -14.01 -1.12 -16.95
CA THR A 30 -14.88 -0.28 -17.79
C THR A 30 -16.36 -0.42 -17.43
N GLU A 31 -16.70 -1.30 -16.48
CA GLU A 31 -18.07 -1.52 -16.05
C GLU A 31 -18.61 -0.27 -15.33
N PRO A 32 -19.75 0.31 -15.74
CA PRO A 32 -20.21 1.61 -15.21
C PRO A 32 -20.33 1.67 -13.68
N SER A 33 -20.80 0.58 -13.06
CA SER A 33 -20.92 0.51 -11.60
C SER A 33 -19.57 0.52 -10.88
N LEU A 34 -18.53 -0.04 -11.51
CA LEU A 34 -17.17 -0.07 -10.98
C LEU A 34 -16.43 1.24 -11.25
N VAL A 35 -16.72 1.92 -12.35
CA VAL A 35 -16.19 3.27 -12.64
C VAL A 35 -16.59 4.26 -11.55
N ALA A 36 -17.87 4.28 -11.14
CA ALA A 36 -18.32 5.16 -10.06
C ALA A 36 -17.62 4.86 -8.72
N ILE A 37 -17.35 3.59 -8.43
CA ILE A 37 -16.58 3.18 -7.24
C ILE A 37 -15.12 3.64 -7.36
N ARG A 38 -14.49 3.48 -8.53
CA ARG A 38 -13.13 3.93 -8.81
C ARG A 38 -12.99 5.44 -8.58
N GLU A 39 -13.91 6.23 -9.12
CA GLU A 39 -13.93 7.69 -8.95
C GLU A 39 -14.07 8.10 -7.48
N ARG A 40 -14.95 7.43 -6.73
CA ARG A 40 -15.12 7.68 -5.29
C ARG A 40 -13.85 7.39 -4.48
N LEU A 41 -13.05 6.42 -4.91
CA LEU A 41 -11.82 5.96 -4.26
C LEU A 41 -10.56 6.65 -4.76
N ALA A 42 -10.65 7.53 -5.75
CA ALA A 42 -9.51 8.27 -6.29
C ALA A 42 -8.76 9.00 -5.15
N GLY A 43 -7.45 8.75 -5.04
CA GLY A 43 -6.60 9.33 -4.00
C GLY A 43 -6.82 8.83 -2.56
N LYS A 44 -7.62 7.75 -2.35
CA LYS A 44 -8.02 7.29 -1.01
C LYS A 44 -7.45 5.93 -0.61
N LEU A 45 -6.80 5.21 -1.52
CA LEU A 45 -6.21 3.92 -1.19
C LEU A 45 -4.86 4.10 -0.53
N VAL A 46 -4.64 3.35 0.54
CA VAL A 46 -3.38 3.30 1.26
C VAL A 46 -2.91 1.85 1.37
N CYS A 47 -1.78 1.54 0.75
CA CYS A 47 -1.18 0.21 0.84
C CYS A 47 -0.19 0.11 2.01
N LEU A 48 0.12 -1.12 2.42
CA LEU A 48 1.05 -1.39 3.52
C LEU A 48 2.42 -0.73 3.30
N GLU A 49 2.93 -0.73 2.06
CA GLU A 49 4.21 -0.13 1.72
C GLU A 49 4.26 1.38 2.00
N GLN A 50 3.18 2.10 1.71
CA GLN A 50 3.08 3.54 2.02
C GLN A 50 3.11 3.77 3.52
N LEU A 51 2.40 2.92 4.29
CA LEU A 51 2.41 2.99 5.75
C LEU A 51 3.79 2.70 6.32
N ILE A 52 4.49 1.68 5.84
CA ILE A 52 5.85 1.37 6.30
C ILE A 52 6.80 2.53 6.00
N LEU A 53 6.77 3.08 4.79
CA LEU A 53 7.58 4.25 4.44
C LEU A 53 7.26 5.45 5.36
N LYS A 54 5.97 5.72 5.60
CA LYS A 54 5.54 6.79 6.50
C LYS A 54 6.06 6.58 7.92
N ILE A 55 5.96 5.36 8.44
CA ILE A 55 6.43 5.01 9.78
C ILE A 55 7.95 5.16 9.87
N ILE A 56 8.73 4.73 8.86
CA ILE A 56 10.18 4.96 8.83
C ILE A 56 10.50 6.45 8.90
N ASN A 57 9.77 7.28 8.15
CA ASN A 57 10.00 8.72 8.10
C ASN A 57 9.65 9.43 9.43
N VAL A 58 8.72 8.88 10.23
CA VAL A 58 8.26 9.49 11.49
C VAL A 58 9.00 8.91 12.71
N GLU A 59 9.10 7.59 12.78
CA GLU A 59 9.60 6.85 13.95
C GLU A 59 11.07 6.39 13.79
N GLY A 60 11.60 6.45 12.56
CA GLY A 60 12.94 5.98 12.24
C GLY A 60 13.01 4.51 11.78
N PHE A 61 14.09 4.20 11.08
CA PHE A 61 14.32 2.90 10.46
C PHE A 61 14.43 1.77 11.49
N GLU A 62 15.28 1.93 12.51
CA GLU A 62 15.53 0.88 13.50
C GLU A 62 14.26 0.47 14.27
N VAL A 63 13.45 1.46 14.66
CA VAL A 63 12.16 1.22 15.33
C VAL A 63 11.20 0.45 14.42
N THR A 64 11.19 0.80 13.13
CA THR A 64 10.34 0.10 12.15
C THR A 64 10.83 -1.32 11.90
N LEU A 65 12.14 -1.51 11.77
CA LEU A 65 12.77 -2.80 11.52
C LEU A 65 12.38 -3.82 12.60
N ILE A 66 12.52 -3.45 13.88
CA ILE A 66 12.16 -4.30 15.03
C ILE A 66 10.69 -4.76 14.94
N LYS A 67 9.79 -3.89 14.49
CA LYS A 67 8.35 -4.20 14.37
C LYS A 67 8.02 -5.04 13.14
N VAL A 68 8.76 -4.88 12.04
CA VAL A 68 8.51 -5.57 10.76
C VAL A 68 9.06 -6.98 10.75
N LEU A 69 10.24 -7.22 11.33
CA LEU A 69 10.92 -8.52 11.25
C LEU A 69 10.06 -9.72 11.68
N PRO A 70 9.26 -9.65 12.77
CA PRO A 70 8.39 -10.77 13.16
C PRO A 70 7.31 -11.11 12.13
N ALA A 71 6.84 -10.11 11.37
CA ALA A 71 5.77 -10.27 10.37
C ALA A 71 6.32 -10.60 8.96
N ARG A 72 7.63 -10.44 8.75
CA ARG A 72 8.30 -10.53 7.44
C ARG A 72 7.99 -11.82 6.69
N GLU A 73 7.98 -12.97 7.37
CA GLU A 73 7.79 -14.27 6.70
C GLU A 73 6.37 -14.49 6.17
N TYR A 74 5.40 -13.71 6.66
CA TYR A 74 3.99 -13.87 6.31
C TYR A 74 3.55 -12.95 5.15
N ASP A 75 4.32 -11.90 4.86
CA ASP A 75 4.02 -10.95 3.79
C ASP A 75 5.11 -10.96 2.72
N LYS A 76 4.70 -11.20 1.47
CA LYS A 76 5.64 -11.31 0.34
C LYS A 76 6.35 -10.00 0.02
N ALA A 77 5.68 -8.85 0.16
CA ALA A 77 6.27 -7.55 -0.10
C ALA A 77 7.28 -7.22 1.00
N LEU A 78 6.93 -7.41 2.28
CA LEU A 78 7.86 -7.23 3.39
C LEU A 78 9.06 -8.17 3.28
N LYS A 79 8.85 -9.43 2.90
CA LYS A 79 9.95 -10.38 2.68
C LYS A 79 10.91 -9.93 1.58
N ALA A 80 10.40 -9.32 0.51
CA ALA A 80 11.25 -8.78 -0.56
C ALA A 80 12.00 -7.51 -0.12
N ILE A 81 11.29 -6.57 0.49
CA ILE A 81 11.83 -5.27 0.92
C ILE A 81 12.86 -5.45 2.05
N PHE A 82 12.58 -6.30 3.03
CA PHE A 82 13.45 -6.58 4.19
C PHE A 82 14.20 -7.92 4.03
N GLY A 83 14.57 -8.29 2.80
CA GLY A 83 15.07 -9.63 2.46
C GLY A 83 16.30 -10.09 3.24
N SER A 84 17.21 -9.19 3.59
CA SER A 84 18.39 -9.50 4.41
C SER A 84 18.15 -9.46 5.92
N GLY A 85 16.90 -9.22 6.36
CA GLY A 85 16.49 -9.25 7.76
C GLY A 85 17.22 -8.19 8.58
N GLU A 86 17.78 -8.57 9.72
CA GLU A 86 18.59 -7.68 10.58
C GLU A 86 19.79 -7.03 9.86
N ARG A 87 20.20 -7.57 8.71
CA ARG A 87 21.31 -7.03 7.90
C ARG A 87 20.85 -6.07 6.80
N CYS A 88 19.55 -5.71 6.72
CA CYS A 88 19.11 -4.71 5.76
C CYS A 88 19.51 -3.31 6.21
N THR A 89 19.84 -2.44 5.25
CA THR A 89 20.14 -1.03 5.51
C THR A 89 18.92 -0.17 5.20
N GLN A 90 18.84 1.00 5.84
CA GLN A 90 17.79 1.98 5.57
C GLN A 90 17.72 2.32 4.08
N ASP A 91 18.85 2.59 3.43
CA ASP A 91 18.89 2.97 2.01
C ASP A 91 18.30 1.88 1.10
N ASN A 92 18.66 0.61 1.32
CA ASN A 92 18.14 -0.50 0.52
C ASN A 92 16.64 -0.68 0.72
N VAL A 93 16.15 -0.53 1.96
CA VAL A 93 14.73 -0.63 2.29
C VAL A 93 13.94 0.53 1.68
N LEU A 94 14.43 1.77 1.78
CA LEU A 94 13.79 2.95 1.18
C LEU A 94 13.75 2.86 -0.34
N MET A 95 14.83 2.40 -0.97
CA MET A 95 14.87 2.14 -2.41
C MET A 95 13.81 1.10 -2.82
N ALA A 96 13.75 -0.04 -2.12
CA ALA A 96 12.80 -1.10 -2.42
C ALA A 96 11.34 -0.66 -2.17
N LEU A 97 11.06 0.04 -1.07
CA LEU A 97 9.73 0.63 -0.80
C LEU A 97 9.33 1.60 -1.90
N GLY A 98 10.23 2.50 -2.31
CA GLY A 98 9.99 3.44 -3.39
C GLY A 98 9.61 2.74 -4.69
N ALA A 99 10.37 1.69 -5.07
CA ALA A 99 10.07 0.89 -6.25
C ALA A 99 8.70 0.20 -6.18
N TYR A 100 8.36 -0.40 -5.04
CA TYR A 100 7.05 -1.06 -4.84
C TYR A 100 5.90 -0.06 -4.87
N ILE A 101 6.07 1.12 -4.28
CA ILE A 101 5.04 2.17 -4.30
C ILE A 101 4.87 2.73 -5.71
N GLN A 102 5.96 2.89 -6.47
CA GLN A 102 5.87 3.36 -7.84
C GLN A 102 5.14 2.36 -8.74
N ASP A 103 5.49 1.07 -8.66
CA ASP A 103 4.77 0.01 -9.37
C ASP A 103 3.28 -0.01 -9.01
N LEU A 104 2.95 0.17 -7.72
CA LEU A 104 1.56 0.32 -7.28
C LEU A 104 0.86 1.53 -7.91
N ARG A 105 1.50 2.70 -7.95
CA ARG A 105 0.95 3.92 -8.55
C ARG A 105 0.65 3.72 -10.03
N ASP A 106 1.59 3.10 -10.75
CA ASP A 106 1.47 2.84 -12.18
C ASP A 106 0.28 1.92 -12.49
N ASN A 107 0.07 0.89 -11.66
CA ASN A 107 -1.02 -0.09 -11.82
C ASN A 107 -2.38 0.34 -11.24
N ALA A 108 -2.40 1.29 -10.32
CA ALA A 108 -3.63 1.72 -9.63
C ALA A 108 -4.29 2.95 -10.26
N HIS A 109 -3.66 3.58 -11.26
CA HIS A 109 -4.22 4.67 -12.06
C HIS A 109 -4.89 5.79 -11.23
N GLY A 110 -4.17 6.32 -10.23
CA GLY A 110 -4.64 7.45 -9.41
C GLY A 110 -5.52 7.08 -8.21
N LEU A 111 -5.70 5.79 -7.92
CA LEU A 111 -6.41 5.36 -6.71
C LEU A 111 -5.58 5.52 -5.43
N LEU A 112 -4.25 5.45 -5.52
CA LEU A 112 -3.35 5.60 -4.38
C LEU A 112 -3.38 7.02 -3.81
N SER A 113 -3.28 7.12 -2.49
CA SER A 113 -3.18 8.39 -1.78
C SER A 113 -1.75 8.96 -1.75
N GLU A 114 -1.62 10.26 -1.48
CA GLU A 114 -0.35 11.00 -1.39
C GLU A 114 0.16 11.13 0.06
N ILE A 115 -0.11 10.15 0.91
CA ILE A 115 0.20 10.19 2.36
C ILE A 115 1.69 10.07 2.70
#